data_AF-A0A2S6T2E1-F1
#
_entry.id   AF-A0A2S6T2E1-F1
#
_cell.length_a   1.000
_cell.length_b   1.000
_cell.length_c   1.000
_cell.angle_alpha   90.00
_cell.angle_beta   90.00
_cell.angle_gamma   90.00
#
_symmetry.space_group_name_H-M   'P 1'
#
loop_
_entity.id
_entity.type
_entity.pdbx_description
1 polymer ?
#
loop_
_entity_poly.entity_id
_entity_poly.type
_entity_poly.pdbx_seq_one_letter_code
_entity_poly.pdbx_strand_id
1 'polypeptide(L)'
;LDQMQDYRRQMLNQSKTYFTPINPTTRLEFNKLFERFVYASQIHIRKIQTKSRAIKFEKCTSNIAYCTFKELCETNLAHEDYGNIARAFSLIFVDSIPQFSDSESDQCRRFISLIDMLYDQQSSVVILAQFPINQLCQINKLSKEFERTASRLYEMTIINQNIK
;
A
#
# COMPACT_ATOMS: atom_id res chain seq x y z
N LEU A 1 15.29 5.87 17.62
CA LEU A 1 14.28 5.19 16.78
C LEU A 1 14.10 5.89 15.42
N ASP A 2 14.48 7.17 15.26
CA ASP A 2 14.34 7.92 14.01
C ASP A 2 15.23 7.50 12.83
N GLN A 3 16.48 7.09 13.07
CA GLN A 3 17.45 6.88 11.98
C GLN A 3 17.02 5.84 10.93
N MET A 4 16.29 4.80 11.33
CA MET A 4 15.81 3.77 10.39
C MET A 4 14.60 4.26 9.57
N GLN A 5 13.79 5.16 10.12
CA GLN A 5 12.64 5.76 9.42
C GLN A 5 13.12 6.79 8.40
N ASP A 6 14.12 7.60 8.76
CA ASP A 6 14.75 8.56 7.85
C ASP A 6 15.47 7.89 6.69
N TYR A 7 16.24 6.83 6.98
CA TYR A 7 16.90 6.04 5.93
C TYR A 7 15.90 5.41 4.96
N ARG A 8 14.79 4.87 5.48
CA ARG A 8 13.70 4.32 4.65
C ARG A 8 13.09 5.37 3.73
N ARG A 9 12.78 6.56 4.25
CA ARG A 9 12.27 7.68 3.45
C ARG A 9 13.27 8.05 2.35
N GLN A 10 14.54 8.27 2.70
CA GLN A 10 15.59 8.59 1.72
C GLN A 10 15.68 7.56 0.57
N MET A 11 15.62 6.25 0.90
CA MET A 11 15.64 5.18 -0.09
C MET A 11 14.42 5.19 -1.02
N LEU A 12 13.23 5.48 -0.49
CA LEU A 12 12.00 5.59 -1.28
C LEU A 12 12.02 6.85 -2.18
N ASN A 13 12.58 7.97 -1.73
CA ASN A 13 12.75 9.19 -2.57
C ASN A 13 13.63 8.96 -3.81
N GLN A 14 14.46 7.92 -3.80
CA GLN A 14 15.34 7.56 -4.90
C GLN A 14 14.76 6.43 -5.77
N SER A 15 13.58 5.91 -5.43
CA SER A 15 13.00 4.72 -6.05
C SER A 15 11.61 5.00 -6.62
N LYS A 16 11.27 4.31 -7.72
CA LYS A 16 9.88 4.22 -8.17
C LYS A 16 9.07 3.40 -7.16
N THR A 17 7.98 3.96 -6.64
CA THR A 17 7.13 3.30 -5.63
C THR A 17 5.74 2.91 -6.18
N TYR A 18 5.43 3.28 -7.41
CA TYR A 18 4.22 2.85 -8.12
C TYR A 18 4.61 2.15 -9.42
N PHE A 19 4.29 0.86 -9.53
CA PHE A 19 4.64 -0.01 -10.65
C PHE A 19 3.40 -0.36 -11.47
N THR A 20 3.46 -0.14 -12.77
CA THR A 20 2.38 -0.41 -13.73
C THR A 20 2.96 -0.52 -15.15
N PRO A 21 2.33 -1.29 -16.05
CA PRO A 21 1.28 -2.28 -15.77
C PRO A 21 1.86 -3.51 -15.07
N ILE A 22 1.01 -4.39 -14.54
CA ILE A 22 1.46 -5.68 -14.00
C ILE A 22 1.98 -6.53 -15.16
N ASN A 23 3.27 -6.83 -15.12
CA ASN A 23 3.94 -7.75 -16.04
C ASN A 23 5.18 -8.37 -15.34
N PRO A 24 5.86 -9.35 -15.94
CA PRO A 24 7.02 -9.98 -15.32
C PRO A 24 8.14 -8.99 -14.94
N THR A 25 8.38 -7.96 -15.76
CA THR A 25 9.42 -6.95 -15.51
C THR A 25 9.07 -6.06 -14.32
N THR A 26 7.88 -5.47 -14.29
CA THR A 26 7.46 -4.58 -13.18
C THR A 26 7.30 -5.33 -11.88
N ARG A 27 6.87 -6.60 -11.93
CA ARG A 27 6.84 -7.50 -10.77
C ARG A 27 8.24 -7.76 -10.22
N LEU A 28 9.21 -8.02 -11.10
CA LEU A 28 10.60 -8.21 -10.69
C LEU A 28 11.15 -6.95 -10.02
N GLU A 29 10.89 -5.77 -10.58
CA GLU A 29 11.32 -4.49 -9.99
C GLU A 29 10.68 -4.23 -8.62
N PHE A 30 9.37 -4.46 -8.49
CA PHE A 30 8.62 -4.34 -7.23
C PHE A 30 9.20 -5.28 -6.15
N ASN A 31 9.45 -6.54 -6.49
CA ASN A 31 10.03 -7.51 -5.57
C ASN A 31 11.48 -7.15 -5.18
N LYS A 32 12.29 -6.71 -6.14
CA LYS A 32 13.65 -6.21 -5.86
C LYS A 32 13.63 -5.03 -4.90
N LEU A 33 12.66 -4.12 -5.00
CA LEU A 33 12.53 -3.01 -4.06
C LEU A 33 12.19 -3.52 -2.65
N PHE A 34 11.28 -4.49 -2.53
CA PHE A 34 10.97 -5.11 -1.24
C PHE A 34 12.21 -5.75 -0.59
N GLU A 35 13.00 -6.50 -1.36
CA GLU A 35 14.22 -7.18 -0.90
C GLU A 35 15.31 -6.21 -0.44
N ARG A 36 15.30 -4.94 -0.89
CA ARG A 36 16.20 -3.90 -0.37
C ARG A 36 15.87 -3.46 1.06
N PHE A 37 14.60 -3.54 1.46
CA PHE A 37 14.14 -3.12 2.78
C PHE A 37 14.07 -4.26 3.79
N VAL A 38 14.00 -5.50 3.31
CA VAL A 38 13.71 -6.66 4.15
C VAL A 38 14.71 -7.78 3.88
N TYR A 39 15.46 -8.15 4.93
CA TYR A 39 16.26 -9.37 4.92
C TYR A 39 15.34 -10.60 5.05
N ALA A 40 15.59 -11.65 4.27
CA ALA A 40 14.77 -12.86 4.27
C ALA A 40 14.63 -13.50 5.68
N SER A 41 15.66 -13.41 6.52
CA SER A 41 15.66 -13.93 7.90
C SER A 41 14.69 -13.19 8.84
N GLN A 42 14.23 -12.00 8.48
CA GLN A 42 13.30 -11.20 9.28
C GLN A 42 11.84 -11.41 8.87
N ILE A 43 11.59 -12.08 7.75
CA ILE A 43 10.24 -12.32 7.24
C ILE A 43 9.57 -13.38 8.10
N HIS A 44 8.40 -13.06 8.62
CA HIS A 44 7.57 -13.97 9.40
C HIS A 44 6.09 -13.69 9.19
N ILE A 45 5.27 -14.63 9.64
CA ILE A 45 3.83 -14.47 9.73
C ILE A 45 3.52 -13.68 10.99
N ARG A 46 2.69 -12.63 10.87
CA ARG A 46 2.20 -11.85 12.02
C ARG A 46 0.68 -11.75 11.97
N LYS A 47 0.06 -11.73 13.15
CA LYS A 47 -1.36 -11.43 13.31
C LYS A 47 -1.52 -10.08 14.00
N ILE A 48 -2.27 -9.16 13.39
CA ILE A 48 -2.72 -7.93 14.03
C ILE A 48 -4.05 -8.22 14.70
N GLN A 49 -4.08 -8.12 16.03
CA GLN A 49 -5.30 -8.27 16.80
C GLN A 49 -6.11 -6.97 16.75
N THR A 50 -7.40 -7.11 16.48
CA THR A 50 -8.39 -6.05 16.53
C THR A 50 -9.45 -6.44 17.55
N LYS A 51 -10.41 -5.55 17.84
CA LYS A 51 -11.49 -5.85 18.81
C LYS A 51 -12.32 -7.08 18.41
N SER A 52 -12.47 -7.37 17.12
CA SER A 52 -13.38 -8.41 16.62
C SER A 52 -12.71 -9.51 15.79
N ARG A 53 -11.43 -9.38 15.42
CA ARG A 53 -10.74 -10.32 14.52
C ARG A 53 -9.21 -10.26 14.63
N ALA A 54 -8.55 -11.29 14.11
CA ALA A 54 -7.11 -11.29 13.87
C ALA A 54 -6.83 -11.20 12.36
N ILE A 55 -6.09 -10.18 11.93
CA ILE A 55 -5.71 -9.98 10.53
C ILE A 55 -4.33 -10.61 10.32
N LYS A 56 -4.25 -11.64 9.47
CA LYS A 56 -3.02 -12.38 9.21
C LYS A 56 -2.24 -11.74 8.06
N PHE A 57 -0.95 -11.51 8.28
CA PHE A 57 0.03 -11.10 7.27
C PHE A 57 1.03 -12.23 7.09
N GLU A 58 1.08 -12.83 5.90
CA GLU A 58 1.94 -13.98 5.61
C GLU A 58 3.42 -13.59 5.44
N LYS A 59 3.66 -12.36 4.96
CA LYS A 59 4.99 -11.87 4.61
C LYS A 59 5.21 -10.48 5.19
N CYS A 60 5.75 -10.40 6.40
CA CYS A 60 6.04 -9.13 7.05
C CYS A 60 7.27 -9.20 7.97
N THR A 61 7.76 -8.02 8.34
CA THR A 61 8.69 -7.80 9.45
C THR A 61 7.96 -7.14 10.62
N SER A 62 8.70 -6.62 11.61
CA SER A 62 8.12 -5.84 12.69
C SER A 62 7.37 -4.57 12.23
N ASN A 63 7.75 -4.00 11.09
CA ASN A 63 7.28 -2.67 10.65
C ASN A 63 7.06 -2.52 9.13
N ILE A 64 7.26 -3.59 8.35
CA ILE A 64 7.03 -3.63 6.91
C ILE A 64 6.11 -4.81 6.58
N ALA A 65 5.07 -4.59 5.78
CA ALA A 65 4.19 -5.64 5.29
C ALA A 65 4.28 -5.79 3.76
N TYR A 66 4.19 -7.03 3.29
CA TYR A 66 3.90 -7.38 1.90
C TYR A 66 2.57 -8.13 1.87
N CYS A 67 1.64 -7.60 1.09
CA CYS A 67 0.28 -8.13 0.99
C CYS A 67 -0.26 -7.92 -0.42
N THR A 68 -1.17 -8.78 -0.83
CA THR A 68 -1.93 -8.64 -2.07
C THR A 68 -3.14 -7.73 -1.86
N PHE A 69 -3.61 -7.13 -2.95
CA PHE A 69 -4.86 -6.38 -2.98
C PHE A 69 -6.03 -7.23 -2.44
N LYS A 70 -6.08 -8.49 -2.85
CA LYS A 70 -7.09 -9.45 -2.43
C LYS A 70 -7.15 -9.61 -0.90
N GLU A 71 -6.00 -9.80 -0.26
CA GLU A 71 -5.93 -9.95 1.20
C GLU A 71 -6.46 -8.72 1.95
N LEU A 72 -6.34 -7.52 1.37
CA LEU A 72 -6.73 -6.26 2.01
C LEU A 72 -8.14 -5.79 1.63
N CYS A 73 -8.58 -6.01 0.39
CA CYS A 73 -9.76 -5.34 -0.18
C CYS A 73 -10.85 -6.30 -0.67
N GLU A 74 -10.55 -7.59 -0.85
CA GLU A 74 -11.56 -8.64 -1.13
C GLU A 74 -11.93 -9.45 0.13
N THR A 75 -11.39 -9.06 1.28
CA THR A 75 -11.74 -9.61 2.59
C THR A 75 -12.67 -8.64 3.34
N ASN A 76 -13.34 -9.13 4.37
CA ASN A 76 -14.28 -8.34 5.17
C ASN A 76 -13.56 -7.45 6.20
N LEU A 77 -12.62 -6.61 5.76
CA LEU A 77 -11.97 -5.60 6.59
C LEU A 77 -12.83 -4.34 6.68
N ALA A 78 -12.91 -3.78 7.89
CA ALA A 78 -13.61 -2.54 8.19
C ALA A 78 -12.62 -1.37 8.27
N HIS A 79 -13.14 -0.15 8.28
CA HIS A 79 -12.33 1.07 8.37
C HIS A 79 -11.35 1.06 9.57
N GLU A 80 -11.78 0.61 10.76
CA GLU A 80 -10.93 0.52 11.96
C GLU A 80 -9.76 -0.47 11.76
N ASP A 81 -9.93 -1.52 10.95
CA ASP A 81 -8.86 -2.47 10.66
C ASP A 81 -7.72 -1.82 9.90
N TYR A 82 -8.03 -0.99 8.90
CA TYR A 82 -7.01 -0.26 8.16
C TYR A 82 -6.23 0.70 9.06
N GLY A 83 -6.87 1.30 10.07
CA GLY A 83 -6.17 2.06 11.11
C GLY A 83 -5.21 1.20 11.94
N ASN A 84 -5.61 -0.02 12.31
CA ASN A 84 -4.72 -0.96 13.02
C ASN A 84 -3.54 -1.41 12.15
N ILE A 85 -3.78 -1.66 10.86
CA ILE A 85 -2.75 -2.00 9.88
C ILE A 85 -1.76 -0.84 9.73
N ALA A 86 -2.27 0.39 9.56
CA ALA A 86 -1.46 1.59 9.38
C ALA A 86 -0.57 1.89 10.60
N ARG A 87 -1.06 1.64 11.82
CA ARG A 87 -0.25 1.76 13.05
C ARG A 87 0.81 0.67 13.20
N ALA A 88 0.52 -0.53 12.71
CA ALA A 88 1.44 -1.67 12.85
C ALA A 88 2.60 -1.62 11.85
N PHE A 89 2.40 -1.00 10.68
CA PHE A 89 3.38 -0.98 9.61
C PHE A 89 3.66 0.44 9.10
N SER A 90 4.93 0.81 9.14
CA SER A 90 5.44 2.07 8.59
C SER A 90 5.59 2.07 7.07
N LEU A 91 5.64 0.89 6.45
CA LEU A 91 5.74 0.70 5.01
C LEU A 91 4.94 -0.53 4.58
N ILE A 92 4.09 -0.38 3.58
CA ILE A 92 3.25 -1.46 3.07
C ILE A 92 3.45 -1.62 1.57
N PHE A 93 3.77 -2.84 1.14
CA PHE A 93 3.79 -3.25 -0.24
C PHE A 93 2.43 -3.87 -0.58
N VAL A 94 1.73 -3.29 -1.56
CA VAL A 94 0.43 -3.78 -2.05
C VAL A 94 0.58 -4.28 -3.47
N ASP A 95 0.45 -5.59 -3.61
CA ASP A 95 0.61 -6.32 -4.86
C ASP A 95 -0.73 -6.52 -5.58
N SER A 96 -0.72 -6.45 -6.91
CA SER A 96 -1.80 -6.90 -7.80
C SER A 96 -3.10 -6.10 -7.66
N ILE A 97 -2.99 -4.78 -7.62
CA ILE A 97 -4.17 -3.91 -7.63
C ILE A 97 -4.82 -3.94 -9.03
N PRO A 98 -6.08 -4.38 -9.17
CA PRO A 98 -6.77 -4.42 -10.45
C PRO A 98 -7.21 -3.01 -10.87
N GLN A 99 -7.75 -2.87 -12.08
CA GLN A 99 -8.58 -1.72 -12.40
C GLN A 99 -9.92 -1.84 -11.67
N PHE A 100 -10.43 -0.74 -11.14
CA PHE A 100 -11.77 -0.70 -10.54
C PHE A 100 -12.80 -0.36 -11.61
N SER A 101 -13.68 -1.30 -11.89
CA SER A 101 -14.93 -1.08 -12.64
C SER A 101 -16.12 -1.20 -11.70
N ASP A 102 -17.35 -1.03 -12.20
CA ASP A 102 -18.55 -1.06 -11.36
C ASP A 102 -18.69 -2.34 -10.51
N SER A 103 -18.13 -3.48 -10.97
CA SER A 103 -18.09 -4.74 -10.21
C SER A 103 -17.16 -4.71 -9.00
N GLU A 104 -16.19 -3.80 -8.96
CA GLU A 104 -15.21 -3.65 -7.87
C GLU A 104 -15.53 -2.45 -6.96
N SER A 105 -16.75 -1.94 -6.94
CA SER A 105 -17.13 -0.75 -6.16
C SER A 105 -16.83 -0.87 -4.66
N ASP A 106 -17.12 -2.02 -4.06
CA ASP A 106 -16.84 -2.25 -2.63
C ASP A 106 -15.34 -2.35 -2.36
N GLN A 107 -14.61 -3.02 -3.24
CA GLN A 107 -13.16 -3.17 -3.19
C GLN A 107 -12.47 -1.82 -3.38
N CYS A 108 -12.98 -0.96 -4.27
CA CYS A 108 -12.52 0.40 -4.47
C CYS A 108 -12.74 1.25 -3.20
N ARG A 109 -13.91 1.17 -2.56
CA ARG A 109 -14.17 1.88 -1.27
C ARG A 109 -13.24 1.40 -0.16
N ARG A 110 -12.95 0.10 -0.10
CA ARG A 110 -11.99 -0.48 0.84
C ARG A 110 -10.57 0.00 0.56
N PHE A 111 -10.17 0.07 -0.71
CA PHE A 111 -8.88 0.62 -1.12
C PHE A 111 -8.75 2.11 -0.77
N ILE A 112 -9.78 2.92 -1.03
CA ILE A 112 -9.84 4.32 -0.60
C ILE A 112 -9.66 4.42 0.92
N SER A 113 -10.38 3.60 1.69
CA SER A 113 -10.27 3.57 3.15
C SER A 113 -8.87 3.18 3.63
N LEU A 114 -8.23 2.21 2.98
CA LEU A 114 -6.85 1.81 3.25
C LEU A 114 -5.89 2.98 3.02
N ILE A 115 -5.93 3.61 1.84
CA ILE A 115 -5.04 4.72 1.51
C ILE A 115 -5.24 5.90 2.45
N ASP A 116 -6.49 6.23 2.78
CA ASP A 116 -6.81 7.31 3.73
C ASP A 116 -6.17 7.05 5.10
N MET A 117 -6.29 5.82 5.63
CA MET A 117 -5.67 5.47 6.93
C MET A 117 -4.14 5.44 6.88
N LEU A 118 -3.54 4.98 5.78
CA LEU A 118 -2.09 5.00 5.64
C LEU A 118 -1.55 6.43 5.54
N TYR A 119 -2.23 7.27 4.77
CA TYR A 119 -1.89 8.68 4.63
C TYR A 119 -1.98 9.41 5.98
N ASP A 120 -3.09 9.24 6.72
CA ASP A 120 -3.30 9.89 8.01
C ASP A 120 -2.28 9.44 9.08
N GLN A 121 -1.82 8.19 9.02
CA GLN A 121 -0.75 7.67 9.90
C GLN A 121 0.67 7.93 9.38
N GLN A 122 0.82 8.63 8.25
CA GLN A 122 2.10 8.90 7.59
C GLN A 122 2.91 7.63 7.24
N SER A 123 2.20 6.52 7.00
CA SER A 123 2.79 5.26 6.55
C SER A 123 3.05 5.32 5.05
N SER A 124 4.19 4.82 4.60
CA SER A 124 4.53 4.76 3.18
C SER A 124 3.86 3.56 2.51
N VAL A 125 3.58 3.69 1.21
CA VAL A 125 3.04 2.59 0.40
C VAL A 125 3.87 2.41 -0.86
N VAL A 126 4.07 1.16 -1.26
CA VAL A 126 4.62 0.77 -2.56
C VAL A 126 3.58 -0.10 -3.27
N ILE A 127 3.24 0.23 -4.50
CA ILE A 127 2.09 -0.34 -5.21
C ILE A 127 2.53 -1.01 -6.50
N LEU A 128 2.00 -2.20 -6.77
CA LEU A 128 2.00 -2.83 -8.08
C LEU A 128 0.56 -2.94 -8.58
N ALA A 129 0.24 -2.20 -9.65
CA ALA A 129 -1.12 -2.04 -10.16
C ALA A 129 -1.21 -2.27 -11.67
N GLN A 130 -2.39 -2.71 -12.12
CA GLN A 130 -2.64 -3.02 -13.53
C GLN A 130 -2.60 -1.77 -14.42
N PHE A 131 -2.99 -0.61 -13.88
CA PHE A 131 -3.06 0.67 -14.59
C PHE A 131 -2.39 1.80 -13.81
N PRO A 132 -1.99 2.89 -14.50
CA PRO A 132 -1.60 4.14 -13.86
C PRO A 132 -2.70 4.69 -12.94
N ILE A 133 -2.32 5.46 -11.92
CA ILE A 133 -3.23 5.99 -10.88
C ILE A 133 -4.46 6.67 -11.51
N ASN A 134 -4.26 7.54 -12.51
CA ASN A 134 -5.33 8.29 -13.17
C ASN A 134 -6.29 7.43 -14.02
N GLN A 135 -5.94 6.17 -14.29
CA GLN A 135 -6.77 5.22 -15.04
C GLN A 135 -7.25 4.05 -14.17
N LEU A 136 -6.84 4.00 -12.91
CA LEU A 136 -7.08 2.88 -12.00
C LEU A 136 -8.56 2.75 -11.62
N CYS A 137 -9.32 3.85 -11.58
CA CYS A 137 -10.76 3.83 -11.31
C CYS A 137 -11.57 4.29 -12.53
N GLN A 138 -12.50 3.44 -12.97
CA GLN A 138 -13.48 3.71 -14.03
C GLN A 138 -14.92 3.83 -13.47
N ILE A 139 -15.06 3.94 -12.15
CA ILE A 139 -16.37 3.99 -11.47
C ILE A 139 -16.82 5.45 -11.35
N ASN A 140 -17.77 5.85 -12.19
CA ASN A 140 -18.27 7.23 -12.23
C ASN A 140 -18.83 7.71 -10.88
N LYS A 141 -19.46 6.82 -10.10
CA LYS A 141 -20.04 7.15 -8.79
C LYS A 141 -19.01 7.38 -7.68
N LEU A 142 -17.76 6.98 -7.90
CA LEU A 142 -16.65 7.10 -6.95
C LEU A 142 -15.54 8.04 -7.46
N SER A 143 -15.77 8.73 -8.58
CA SER A 143 -14.73 9.53 -9.25
C SER A 143 -14.14 10.59 -8.32
N LYS A 144 -14.98 11.32 -7.58
CA LYS A 144 -14.53 12.38 -6.65
C LYS A 144 -13.73 11.83 -5.47
N GLU A 145 -14.20 10.75 -4.85
CA GLU A 145 -13.50 10.10 -3.74
C GLU A 145 -12.17 9.50 -4.21
N PHE A 146 -12.16 8.95 -5.42
CA PHE A 146 -10.95 8.37 -6.01
C PHE A 146 -9.96 9.43 -6.47
N GLU A 147 -10.40 10.59 -6.98
CA GLU A 147 -9.53 11.73 -7.30
C GLU A 147 -8.74 12.17 -6.07
N ARG A 148 -9.41 12.30 -4.91
CA ARG A 148 -8.73 12.60 -3.63
C ARG A 148 -7.73 11.50 -3.24
N THR A 149 -8.11 10.25 -3.45
CA THR A 149 -7.25 9.09 -3.19
C THR A 149 -6.04 9.08 -4.12
N ALA A 150 -6.22 9.44 -5.38
CA ALA A 150 -5.17 9.57 -6.38
C ALA A 150 -4.17 10.66 -5.99
N SER A 151 -4.63 11.83 -5.52
CA SER A 151 -3.73 12.87 -5.00
C SER A 151 -2.89 12.37 -3.83
N ARG A 152 -3.50 11.70 -2.84
CA ARG A 152 -2.78 11.08 -1.72
C ARG A 152 -1.77 10.06 -2.19
N LEU A 153 -2.15 9.19 -3.14
CA LEU A 153 -1.23 8.24 -3.74
C LEU A 153 -0.07 8.94 -4.44
N TYR A 154 -0.30 10.01 -5.20
CA TYR A 154 0.78 10.79 -5.80
C TYR A 154 1.71 11.36 -4.74
N GLU A 155 1.21 11.90 -3.63
CA GLU A 155 2.04 12.39 -2.54
C GLU A 155 2.83 11.28 -1.82
N MET A 156 2.21 10.12 -1.61
CA MET A 156 2.86 8.96 -0.98
C MET A 156 3.88 8.27 -1.91
N THR A 157 3.67 8.36 -3.23
CA THR A 157 4.49 7.65 -4.24
C THR A 157 5.55 8.53 -4.90
N ILE A 158 5.25 9.80 -5.12
CA ILE A 158 6.22 10.83 -5.46
C ILE A 158 6.74 11.36 -4.14
N ILE A 159 7.79 10.73 -3.59
CA ILE A 159 8.43 11.37 -2.45
C ILE A 159 9.30 12.51 -2.98
N ASN A 160 8.71 13.70 -2.97
CA ASN A 160 9.32 14.93 -3.43
C ASN A 160 10.72 15.09 -2.81
N GLN A 161 11.73 15.15 -3.67
CA GLN A 161 13.04 15.69 -3.34
C GLN A 161 12.93 17.22 -3.25
N ASN A 162 12.34 17.76 -2.19
CA ASN A 162 12.40 19.19 -1.88
C ASN A 162 12.49 19.35 -0.35
N ILE A 163 13.71 19.44 0.18
CA ILE A 163 14.42 20.70 0.52
C ILE A 163 13.78 21.43 1.71
N LYS A 164 14.21 21.07 2.92
CA LYS A 164 15.05 21.91 3.79
C LYS A 164 15.73 21.05 4.84
#